data_AF-A0A7C3SRH0-F1
#
_entry.id   AF-A0A7C3SRH0-F1
#
_cell.length_a   1.000
_cell.length_b   1.000
_cell.length_c   1.000
_cell.angle_alpha   90.00
_cell.angle_beta   90.00
_cell.angle_gamma   90.00
#
_symmetry.space_group_name_H-M   'P 1'
#
loop_
_entity.id
_entity.type
_entity.pdbx_description
1 polymer ?
#
loop_
_entity_poly.entity_id
_entity_poly.type
_entity_poly.pdbx_seq_one_letter_code
_entity_poly.pdbx_strand_id
1 'polypeptide(L)'
;MIICSIPPRLKGETEYTIQLLNSLSLFEEISSIDVLTFKMKIGTRQDDRQIFQNQKIRIRRVLSSAPVARFFNGFIASFVIVRRHVDVVHLINPFDRNDYGGALGEGLIPFLVTTRLLKLPVVISIHTPYLHSDIRNRIKLKIRNRLLSHLLEILIESSLHFMFMLSSKLLLVSSENKDMKLFERFKNDYNISDNKLSFEEHPYLKADVYEREPLDLTSHIANEYALCFGFLREEKGFHLAIQAWHLAQKDLKQLQILIVGPVGN
;
A
#
# COMPACT_ATOMS: atom_id res chain seq x y z
N MET A 1 -14.71 -6.36 8.65
CA MET A 1 -14.72 -5.99 7.22
C MET A 1 -13.35 -5.45 6.85
N ILE A 2 -12.80 -5.90 5.73
CA ILE A 2 -11.53 -5.40 5.19
C ILE A 2 -11.80 -4.60 3.92
N ILE A 3 -11.24 -3.40 3.80
CA ILE A 3 -11.35 -2.57 2.60
C ILE A 3 -9.95 -2.44 1.99
N CYS A 4 -9.78 -2.98 0.79
CA CYS A 4 -8.45 -3.15 0.19
C CYS A 4 -8.53 -3.34 -1.33
N SER A 5 -7.36 -3.30 -1.98
CA SER A 5 -7.19 -3.83 -3.33
C SER A 5 -6.84 -5.32 -3.27
N ILE A 6 -7.52 -6.15 -4.06
CA ILE A 6 -7.23 -7.59 -4.25
C ILE A 6 -7.01 -7.90 -5.74
N PRO A 7 -6.49 -9.09 -6.12
CA PRO A 7 -6.30 -9.43 -7.52
C PRO A 7 -7.57 -9.23 -8.36
N PRO A 8 -7.44 -8.90 -9.65
CA PRO A 8 -6.23 -8.91 -10.48
C PRO A 8 -5.43 -7.59 -10.46
N ARG A 9 -5.71 -6.67 -9.54
CA ARG A 9 -4.82 -5.50 -9.36
C ARG A 9 -3.49 -5.99 -8.77
N LEU A 10 -2.46 -6.03 -9.61
CA LEU A 10 -1.08 -6.29 -9.19
C LEU A 10 -0.55 -5.04 -8.46
N LYS A 11 -0.67 -5.04 -7.14
CA LYS A 11 0.03 -4.13 -6.23
C LYS A 11 0.88 -4.98 -5.28
N GLY A 12 1.99 -4.42 -4.79
CA GLY A 12 2.79 -5.10 -3.75
C GLY A 12 1.98 -5.46 -2.50
N GLU A 13 0.94 -4.68 -2.18
CA GLU A 13 0.02 -4.93 -1.07
C GLU A 13 -0.92 -6.13 -1.27
N THR A 14 -1.08 -6.61 -2.50
CA THR A 14 -2.05 -7.66 -2.82
C THR A 14 -1.65 -8.98 -2.16
N GLU A 15 -0.36 -9.29 -2.12
CA GLU A 15 0.18 -10.47 -1.44
C GLU A 15 -0.01 -10.38 0.07
N TYR A 16 0.34 -9.23 0.67
CA TYR A 16 0.07 -8.96 2.09
C TYR A 16 -1.41 -9.19 2.43
N THR A 17 -2.31 -8.63 1.62
CA THR A 17 -3.75 -8.74 1.84
C THR A 17 -4.23 -10.19 1.81
N ILE A 18 -3.74 -10.99 0.86
CA ILE A 18 -4.09 -12.42 0.76
C ILE A 18 -3.62 -13.17 2.01
N GLN A 19 -2.38 -12.94 2.44
CA GLN A 19 -1.82 -13.63 3.61
C GLN A 19 -2.50 -13.22 4.90
N LEU A 20 -2.80 -11.93 5.08
CA LEU A 20 -3.57 -11.42 6.20
C LEU A 20 -4.95 -12.06 6.25
N LEU A 21 -5.67 -12.09 5.12
CA LEU A 21 -7.00 -12.69 5.03
C LEU A 21 -6.98 -14.19 5.36
N ASN A 22 -6.00 -14.92 4.82
CA ASN A 22 -5.84 -16.34 5.13
C ASN A 22 -5.55 -16.56 6.60
N SER A 23 -4.64 -15.78 7.19
CA SER A 23 -4.29 -15.86 8.62
C SER A 23 -5.50 -15.54 9.51
N LEU A 24 -6.23 -14.47 9.23
CA LEU A 24 -7.45 -14.10 9.96
C LEU A 24 -8.52 -15.19 9.85
N SER A 25 -8.61 -15.89 8.72
CA SER A 25 -9.61 -16.93 8.53
C SER A 25 -9.38 -18.19 9.39
N LEU A 26 -8.17 -18.37 9.92
CA LEU A 26 -7.80 -19.47 10.82
C LEU A 26 -8.31 -19.26 12.25
N PHE A 27 -8.61 -18.02 12.66
CA PHE A 27 -9.14 -17.74 14.00
C PHE A 27 -10.60 -18.20 14.09
N GLU A 28 -10.92 -18.95 15.15
CA GLU A 28 -12.25 -19.54 15.35
C GLU A 28 -13.29 -18.47 15.70
N GLU A 29 -12.87 -17.43 16.41
CA GLU A 29 -13.70 -16.29 16.83
C GLU A 29 -14.18 -15.45 15.64
N ILE A 30 -13.48 -15.54 14.51
CA ILE A 30 -13.86 -14.86 13.28
C ILE A 30 -14.82 -15.75 12.49
N SER A 31 -16.11 -15.41 12.59
CA SER A 31 -17.19 -16.12 11.88
C SER A 31 -17.24 -15.81 10.38
N SER A 32 -16.92 -14.57 9.98
CA SER A 32 -16.87 -14.17 8.58
C SER A 32 -16.02 -12.93 8.34
N ILE A 33 -15.42 -12.84 7.15
CA ILE A 33 -14.62 -11.72 6.69
C ILE A 33 -15.22 -11.19 5.39
N ASP A 34 -15.97 -10.09 5.48
CA ASP A 34 -16.40 -9.34 4.30
C ASP A 34 -15.25 -8.46 3.78
N VAL A 35 -14.87 -8.65 2.52
CA VAL A 35 -13.83 -7.88 1.82
C VAL A 35 -14.49 -6.92 0.83
N LEU A 36 -14.35 -5.61 1.05
CA LEU A 36 -14.85 -4.57 0.16
C LEU A 36 -13.74 -4.10 -0.78
N THR A 37 -13.93 -4.25 -2.08
CA THR A 37 -12.88 -3.95 -3.07
C THR A 37 -13.44 -3.36 -4.36
N PHE A 38 -12.54 -3.04 -5.29
CA PHE A 38 -12.84 -2.42 -6.58
C PHE A 38 -13.51 -3.38 -7.56
N LYS A 39 -14.47 -2.83 -8.31
CA LYS A 39 -15.09 -3.43 -9.49
C LYS A 39 -14.01 -3.76 -10.51
N MET A 40 -14.19 -4.89 -11.16
CA MET A 40 -13.30 -5.35 -12.22
C MET A 40 -13.73 -4.77 -13.56
N LYS A 41 -12.76 -4.62 -14.48
CA LYS A 41 -13.10 -4.45 -15.89
C LYS A 41 -13.77 -5.75 -16.38
N ILE A 42 -14.77 -5.60 -17.24
CA ILE A 42 -15.46 -6.72 -17.88
C ILE A 42 -14.39 -7.55 -18.63
N GLY A 43 -14.34 -8.86 -18.39
CA GLY A 43 -13.41 -9.79 -19.07
C GLY A 43 -12.13 -10.16 -18.29
N THR A 44 -11.78 -9.48 -17.20
CA THR A 44 -10.62 -9.87 -16.35
C THR A 44 -11.00 -10.69 -15.13
N ARG A 45 -12.24 -11.19 -15.08
CA ARG A 45 -12.88 -11.80 -13.91
C ARG A 45 -12.26 -13.16 -13.59
N GLN A 46 -11.24 -13.14 -12.74
CA GLN A 46 -10.76 -14.33 -12.03
C GLN A 46 -11.84 -14.77 -11.03
N ASP A 47 -12.04 -16.08 -10.86
CA ASP A 47 -12.96 -16.59 -9.86
C ASP A 47 -12.38 -16.35 -8.46
N ASP A 48 -13.06 -15.55 -7.65
CA ASP A 48 -12.67 -15.22 -6.28
C ASP A 48 -12.46 -16.49 -5.42
N ARG A 49 -13.16 -17.59 -5.75
CA ARG A 49 -13.03 -18.90 -5.07
C ARG A 49 -11.71 -19.61 -5.36
N GLN A 50 -11.04 -19.30 -6.48
CA GLN A 50 -9.72 -19.85 -6.80
C GLN A 50 -8.63 -19.18 -5.96
N ILE A 51 -8.83 -17.91 -5.58
CA ILE A 51 -7.88 -17.13 -4.78
C ILE A 51 -8.10 -17.42 -3.29
N PHE A 52 -9.36 -17.45 -2.85
CA PHE A 52 -9.74 -17.68 -1.46
C PHE A 52 -10.62 -18.93 -1.37
N GLN A 53 -10.00 -20.04 -0.97
CA GLN A 53 -10.71 -21.31 -0.79
C GLN A 53 -11.52 -21.36 0.52
N ASN A 54 -11.23 -20.46 1.47
CA ASN A 54 -11.92 -20.42 2.76
C ASN A 54 -13.31 -19.77 2.65
N GLN A 55 -14.34 -20.51 3.05
CA GLN A 55 -15.74 -20.07 3.02
C GLN A 55 -16.06 -18.90 3.96
N LYS A 56 -15.20 -18.60 4.94
CA LYS A 56 -15.33 -17.42 5.81
C LYS A 56 -15.12 -16.10 5.05
N ILE A 57 -14.37 -16.12 3.95
CA ILE A 57 -14.00 -14.91 3.19
C ILE A 57 -15.06 -14.63 2.11
N ARG A 58 -15.61 -13.42 2.11
CA ARG A 58 -16.65 -12.99 1.17
C ARG A 58 -16.23 -11.71 0.46
N ILE A 59 -15.95 -11.81 -0.83
CA ILE A 59 -15.51 -10.67 -1.64
C ILE A 59 -16.71 -9.88 -2.18
N ARG A 60 -16.64 -8.56 -2.04
CA ARG A 60 -17.65 -7.57 -2.47
C ARG A 60 -16.98 -6.51 -3.34
N ARG A 61 -17.11 -6.68 -4.66
CA ARG A 61 -16.54 -5.77 -5.67
C ARG A 61 -17.50 -4.63 -5.99
N VAL A 62 -17.58 -3.63 -5.13
CA VAL A 62 -18.54 -2.51 -5.27
C VAL A 62 -17.89 -1.14 -5.46
N LEU A 63 -16.61 -0.99 -5.09
CA LEU A 63 -15.89 0.28 -5.22
C LEU A 63 -15.58 0.56 -6.69
N SER A 64 -15.63 1.81 -7.11
CA SER A 64 -15.33 2.17 -8.50
C SER A 64 -13.89 2.65 -8.62
N SER A 65 -13.22 2.27 -9.71
CA SER A 65 -11.92 2.83 -10.09
C SER A 65 -12.06 4.05 -11.02
N ALA A 66 -13.28 4.42 -11.43
CA ALA A 66 -13.51 5.55 -12.33
C ALA A 66 -13.20 6.87 -11.61
N PRO A 67 -12.47 7.83 -12.23
CA PRO A 67 -11.95 9.02 -11.54
C PRO A 67 -12.96 9.77 -10.66
N VAL A 68 -14.14 10.10 -11.20
CA VAL A 68 -15.20 10.81 -10.47
C VAL A 68 -15.83 9.93 -9.40
N ALA A 69 -16.08 8.65 -9.72
CA ALA A 69 -16.72 7.72 -8.82
C ALA A 69 -15.87 7.37 -7.59
N ARG A 70 -14.53 7.52 -7.67
CA ARG A 70 -13.62 7.28 -6.54
C ARG A 70 -13.89 8.19 -5.35
N PHE A 71 -14.32 9.43 -5.57
CA PHE A 71 -14.73 10.34 -4.49
C PHE A 71 -15.95 9.83 -3.71
N PHE A 72 -16.80 9.03 -4.35
CA PHE A 72 -17.99 8.46 -3.72
C PHE A 72 -17.74 7.11 -3.04
N ASN A 73 -16.55 6.53 -3.17
CA ASN A 73 -16.23 5.22 -2.58
C ASN A 73 -16.38 5.21 -1.06
N GLY A 74 -16.05 6.31 -0.36
CA GLY A 74 -16.28 6.40 1.08
C GLY A 74 -17.76 6.37 1.46
N PHE A 75 -18.62 7.07 0.71
CA PHE A 75 -20.07 7.01 0.93
C PHE A 75 -20.63 5.61 0.67
N ILE A 76 -20.17 4.95 -0.39
CA ILE A 76 -20.55 3.56 -0.69
C ILE A 76 -20.11 2.64 0.46
N ALA A 77 -18.87 2.78 0.95
CA ALA A 77 -18.37 2.01 2.08
C ALA A 77 -19.19 2.26 3.35
N SER A 78 -19.56 3.52 3.64
CA SER A 78 -20.44 3.89 4.76
C SER A 78 -21.78 3.17 4.70
N PHE A 79 -22.41 3.18 3.53
CA PHE A 79 -23.69 2.49 3.35
C PHE A 79 -23.57 0.98 3.58
N VAL A 80 -22.48 0.37 3.11
CA VAL A 80 -22.25 -1.06 3.29
C VAL A 80 -22.02 -1.42 4.76
N ILE A 81 -21.22 -0.66 5.51
CA ILE A 81 -20.97 -0.98 6.93
C ILE A 81 -22.24 -0.86 7.78
N VAL A 82 -23.07 0.16 7.53
CA VAL A 82 -24.34 0.37 8.24
C VAL A 82 -25.28 -0.82 8.03
N ARG A 83 -25.31 -1.37 6.80
CA ARG A 83 -26.22 -2.46 6.43
C ARG A 83 -25.76 -3.84 6.91
N ARG A 84 -24.52 -3.99 7.35
CA ARG A 84 -23.87 -5.29 7.54
C ARG A 84 -23.53 -5.64 8.97
N HIS A 85 -23.85 -4.78 9.94
CA HIS A 85 -23.50 -4.98 11.36
C HIS A 85 -22.04 -5.40 11.52
N VAL A 86 -21.13 -4.59 10.98
CA VAL A 86 -19.70 -4.85 11.00
C VAL A 86 -19.13 -4.57 12.40
N ASP A 87 -18.37 -5.49 12.97
CA ASP A 87 -17.74 -5.29 14.29
C ASP A 87 -16.45 -4.47 14.24
N VAL A 88 -15.63 -4.69 13.21
CA VAL A 88 -14.32 -4.03 13.01
C VAL A 88 -14.11 -3.72 11.54
N VAL A 89 -13.53 -2.56 11.24
CA VAL A 89 -13.10 -2.18 9.90
C VAL A 89 -11.57 -2.17 9.84
N HIS A 90 -11.01 -2.78 8.80
CA HIS A 90 -9.58 -2.71 8.49
C HIS A 90 -9.36 -2.11 7.10
N LEU A 91 -8.71 -0.95 7.02
CA LEU A 91 -8.30 -0.31 5.77
C LEU A 91 -6.85 -0.70 5.44
N ILE A 92 -6.61 -1.27 4.27
CA ILE A 92 -5.25 -1.62 3.82
C ILE A 92 -4.77 -0.58 2.81
N ASN A 93 -3.68 0.09 3.16
CA ASN A 93 -3.02 1.17 2.43
C ASN A 93 -3.97 2.16 1.73
N PRO A 94 -4.91 2.79 2.46
CA PRO A 94 -5.92 3.65 1.85
C PRO A 94 -5.35 4.88 1.12
N PHE A 95 -4.09 5.22 1.38
CA PHE A 95 -3.44 6.43 0.91
C PHE A 95 -2.69 6.25 -0.43
N ASP A 96 -2.45 5.02 -0.91
CA ASP A 96 -1.73 4.80 -2.16
C ASP A 96 -2.67 4.81 -3.39
N ARG A 97 -2.32 5.64 -4.39
CA ARG A 97 -2.88 5.72 -5.76
C ARG A 97 -4.29 6.30 -5.95
N ASN A 98 -4.72 7.27 -5.15
CA ASN A 98 -6.00 7.99 -5.33
C ASN A 98 -7.21 7.06 -5.42
N ASP A 99 -7.13 5.87 -4.82
CA ASP A 99 -8.13 4.81 -4.96
C ASP A 99 -9.48 5.21 -4.33
N TYR A 100 -9.44 6.17 -3.41
CA TYR A 100 -10.61 6.73 -2.74
C TYR A 100 -10.79 8.23 -3.02
N GLY A 101 -10.37 8.69 -4.19
CA GLY A 101 -10.50 10.08 -4.63
C GLY A 101 -9.42 11.00 -4.06
N GLY A 102 -9.38 12.23 -4.58
CA GLY A 102 -8.38 13.24 -4.19
C GLY A 102 -6.93 12.85 -4.47
N ALA A 103 -6.01 13.43 -3.69
CA ALA A 103 -4.57 13.19 -3.80
C ALA A 103 -4.06 12.04 -2.92
N LEU A 104 -4.72 11.74 -1.79
CA LEU A 104 -4.35 10.67 -0.85
C LEU A 104 -5.55 9.94 -0.25
N GLY A 105 -6.73 9.98 -0.88
CA GLY A 105 -7.91 9.23 -0.43
C GLY A 105 -8.87 10.02 0.44
N GLU A 106 -8.93 11.34 0.28
CA GLU A 106 -9.80 12.28 1.00
C GLU A 106 -11.27 11.87 0.93
N GLY A 107 -11.69 11.15 -0.11
CA GLY A 107 -13.03 10.56 -0.20
C GLY A 107 -13.35 9.50 0.86
N LEU A 108 -12.38 9.06 1.67
CA LEU A 108 -12.59 8.22 2.86
C LEU A 108 -12.98 9.02 4.11
N ILE A 109 -12.84 10.34 4.11
CA ILE A 109 -13.19 11.15 5.29
C ILE A 109 -14.65 10.91 5.73
N PRO A 110 -15.67 10.94 4.84
CA PRO A 110 -17.04 10.63 5.23
C PRO A 110 -17.20 9.22 5.83
N PHE A 111 -16.44 8.26 5.31
CA PHE A 111 -16.42 6.90 5.82
C PHE A 111 -15.90 6.82 7.25
N LEU A 112 -14.74 7.43 7.51
CA LEU A 112 -14.14 7.45 8.85
C LEU A 112 -15.03 8.19 9.86
N VAL A 113 -15.66 9.29 9.46
CA VAL A 113 -16.64 9.98 10.30
C VAL A 113 -17.82 9.06 10.62
N THR A 114 -18.35 8.35 9.61
CA THR A 114 -19.44 7.39 9.82
C THR A 114 -19.05 6.29 10.82
N THR A 115 -17.87 5.70 10.66
CA THR A 115 -17.39 4.67 11.61
C THR A 115 -17.23 5.21 13.02
N ARG A 116 -16.78 6.46 13.18
CA ARG A 116 -16.63 7.11 14.48
C ARG A 116 -17.98 7.34 15.16
N LEU A 117 -18.98 7.78 14.40
CA LEU A 117 -20.35 7.96 14.90
C LEU A 117 -20.99 6.63 15.34
N LEU A 118 -20.71 5.55 14.60
CA LEU A 118 -21.16 4.20 14.93
C LEU A 118 -20.31 3.52 16.02
N LYS A 119 -19.27 4.19 16.53
CA LYS A 119 -18.28 3.64 17.48
C LYS A 119 -17.62 2.35 16.99
N LEU A 120 -17.48 2.20 15.67
CA LEU A 120 -16.81 1.05 15.07
C LEU A 120 -15.30 1.25 15.11
N PRO A 121 -14.52 0.29 15.65
CA PRO A 121 -13.08 0.35 15.61
C PRO A 121 -12.57 0.27 14.16
N VAL A 122 -11.66 1.19 13.83
CA VAL A 122 -10.99 1.25 12.51
C VAL A 122 -9.49 1.03 12.69
N VAL A 123 -8.98 0.00 12.05
CA VAL A 123 -7.56 -0.29 11.91
C VAL A 123 -7.10 0.15 10.52
N ILE A 124 -5.97 0.83 10.41
CA ILE A 124 -5.38 1.22 9.13
C ILE A 124 -3.97 0.65 9.02
N SER A 125 -3.72 -0.20 8.01
CA SER A 125 -2.37 -0.63 7.64
C SER A 125 -1.75 0.35 6.66
N ILE A 126 -0.59 0.89 7.01
CA ILE A 126 0.17 1.91 6.27
C ILE A 126 1.39 1.22 5.67
N HIS A 127 1.40 1.04 4.36
CA HIS A 127 2.53 0.42 3.64
C HIS A 127 3.52 1.44 3.09
N THR A 128 3.13 2.72 3.09
CA THR A 128 4.00 3.83 2.70
C THR A 128 3.76 4.97 3.69
N PRO A 129 4.64 5.16 4.69
CA PRO A 129 4.53 6.30 5.59
C PRO A 129 4.84 7.56 4.80
N TYR A 130 3.83 8.42 4.61
CA TYR A 130 4.02 9.73 4.00
C TYR A 130 4.55 10.69 5.07
N LEU A 131 5.87 10.88 5.15
CA LEU A 131 6.43 11.92 6.02
C LEU A 131 6.15 13.31 5.44
N HIS A 132 6.13 14.34 6.29
CA HIS A 132 5.97 15.73 5.83
C HIS A 132 7.06 16.14 4.81
N SER A 133 8.26 15.57 4.93
CA SER A 133 9.32 15.78 3.91
C SER A 133 8.97 15.17 2.56
N ASP A 134 8.33 13.99 2.56
CA ASP A 134 8.05 13.24 1.35
C ASP A 134 6.91 13.89 0.56
N ILE A 135 5.89 14.37 1.28
CA ILE A 135 4.80 15.16 0.71
C ILE A 135 5.36 16.42 0.04
N ARG A 136 6.17 17.19 0.77
CA ARG A 136 6.83 18.40 0.23
C ARG A 136 7.63 18.12 -1.03
N ASN A 137 8.45 17.07 -1.01
CA ASN A 137 9.28 16.72 -2.15
C ASN A 137 8.43 16.31 -3.36
N ARG A 138 7.41 15.47 -3.16
CA ARG A 138 6.50 15.04 -4.23
C ARG A 138 5.72 16.21 -4.84
N ILE A 139 5.25 17.17 -4.05
CA ILE A 139 4.52 18.35 -4.55
C ILE A 139 5.45 19.25 -5.36
N LYS A 140 6.66 19.55 -4.84
CA LYS A 140 7.64 20.41 -5.53
C LYS A 140 8.06 19.87 -6.89
N LEU A 141 8.15 18.54 -7.05
CA LEU A 141 8.44 17.90 -8.33
C LEU A 141 7.34 18.12 -9.37
N LYS A 142 6.08 18.26 -8.94
CA LYS A 142 4.91 18.39 -9.85
C LYS A 142 4.46 19.83 -10.07
N ILE A 143 4.62 20.71 -9.09
CA ILE A 143 4.04 22.05 -9.09
C ILE A 143 5.13 23.10 -8.86
N ARG A 144 5.33 23.97 -9.85
CA ARG A 144 6.31 25.07 -9.77
C ARG A 144 5.82 26.28 -8.98
N ASN A 145 4.50 26.47 -8.87
CA ASN A 145 3.92 27.59 -8.13
C ASN A 145 4.06 27.36 -6.62
N ARG A 146 4.79 28.25 -5.94
CA ARG A 146 5.08 28.15 -4.50
C ARG A 146 3.83 28.23 -3.62
N LEU A 147 2.90 29.13 -3.93
CA LEU A 147 1.68 29.32 -3.13
C LEU A 147 0.78 28.09 -3.23
N LEU A 148 0.55 27.63 -4.46
CA LEU A 148 -0.26 26.42 -4.71
C LEU A 148 0.38 25.18 -4.08
N SER A 149 1.70 25.06 -4.13
CA SER A 149 2.42 23.95 -3.51
C SER A 149 2.22 23.92 -1.99
N HIS A 150 2.30 25.09 -1.35
CA HIS A 150 2.13 25.20 0.09
C HIS A 150 0.69 24.91 0.53
N LEU A 151 -0.31 25.39 -0.22
CA LEU A 151 -1.72 25.09 0.05
C LEU A 151 -2.02 23.59 -0.08
N LEU A 152 -1.45 22.93 -1.09
CA LEU A 152 -1.62 21.48 -1.28
C LEU A 152 -0.89 20.67 -0.22
N GLU A 153 0.28 21.11 0.23
CA GLU A 153 0.99 20.51 1.36
C GLU A 153 0.12 20.52 2.61
N ILE A 154 -0.39 21.69 3.00
CA ILE A 154 -1.29 21.83 4.15
C ILE A 154 -2.54 20.96 4.00
N LEU A 155 -3.17 20.97 2.82
CA LEU A 155 -4.38 20.17 2.57
C LEU A 155 -4.11 18.68 2.76
N ILE A 156 -3.01 18.18 2.21
CA ILE A 156 -2.63 16.77 2.26
C ILE A 156 -2.27 16.36 3.70
N GLU A 157 -1.42 17.13 4.37
CA GLU A 157 -1.00 16.87 5.76
C GLU A 157 -2.20 16.90 6.70
N SER A 158 -3.08 17.90 6.56
CA SER A 158 -4.30 18.02 7.36
C SER A 158 -5.25 16.85 7.11
N SER A 159 -5.38 16.41 5.87
CA SER A 159 -6.24 15.27 5.52
C SER A 159 -5.73 13.97 6.14
N LEU A 160 -4.43 13.69 6.04
CA LEU A 160 -3.81 12.53 6.69
C LEU A 160 -3.97 12.60 8.21
N HIS A 161 -3.65 13.75 8.82
CA HIS A 161 -3.81 13.96 10.26
C HIS A 161 -5.25 13.71 10.71
N PHE A 162 -6.25 14.23 9.98
CA PHE A 162 -7.66 14.00 10.29
C PHE A 162 -8.05 12.52 10.16
N MET A 163 -7.61 11.83 9.11
CA MET A 163 -7.86 10.40 8.94
C MET A 163 -7.21 9.57 10.06
N PHE A 164 -5.99 9.90 10.45
CA PHE A 164 -5.31 9.26 11.57
C PHE A 164 -6.03 9.54 12.88
N MET A 165 -6.47 10.76 13.13
CA MET A 165 -7.24 11.11 14.33
C MET A 165 -8.55 10.30 14.43
N LEU A 166 -9.26 10.11 13.32
CA LEU A 166 -10.51 9.33 13.29
C LEU A 166 -10.33 7.81 13.41
N SER A 167 -9.16 7.27 13.06
CA SER A 167 -8.87 5.84 13.21
C SER A 167 -8.75 5.41 14.68
N SER A 168 -8.90 4.12 14.95
CA SER A 168 -8.67 3.54 16.29
C SER A 168 -7.24 3.03 16.46
N LYS A 169 -6.69 2.42 15.40
CA LYS A 169 -5.34 1.85 15.40
C LYS A 169 -4.67 2.07 14.04
N LEU A 170 -3.38 2.35 14.06
CA LEU A 170 -2.53 2.45 12.89
C LEU A 170 -1.47 1.34 12.97
N LEU A 171 -1.30 0.59 11.89
CA LEU A 171 -0.28 -0.43 11.74
C LEU A 171 0.70 0.07 10.68
N LEU A 172 1.92 0.40 11.09
CA LEU A 172 2.99 0.72 10.14
C LEU A 172 3.59 -0.59 9.64
N VAL A 173 3.30 -0.92 8.38
CA VAL A 173 3.77 -2.14 7.75
C VAL A 173 5.13 -1.87 7.13
N SER A 174 6.17 -2.53 7.64
CA SER A 174 7.51 -2.46 7.06
C SER A 174 8.13 -3.84 6.97
N SER A 175 9.01 -3.95 5.99
CA SER A 175 9.75 -5.15 5.65
C SER A 175 11.04 -5.24 6.50
N GLU A 176 11.58 -4.11 6.97
CA GLU A 176 12.75 -4.10 7.85
C GLU A 176 12.35 -4.21 9.33
N ASN A 177 13.13 -4.99 10.08
CA ASN A 177 13.10 -5.07 11.53
C ASN A 177 12.87 -3.68 12.13
N LYS A 178 11.73 -3.48 12.79
CA LYS A 178 11.27 -2.23 13.44
C LYS A 178 12.26 -1.08 13.25
N ASP A 179 12.25 -0.42 12.08
CA ASP A 179 13.08 0.77 11.86
C ASP A 179 12.53 1.85 12.79
N MET A 180 13.06 1.85 14.02
CA MET A 180 12.61 2.70 15.10
C MET A 180 12.73 4.17 14.69
N LYS A 181 13.65 4.52 13.78
CA LYS A 181 13.78 5.90 13.32
C LYS A 181 12.62 6.31 12.44
N LEU A 182 12.24 5.48 11.46
CA LEU A 182 11.08 5.75 10.61
C LEU A 182 9.78 5.75 11.43
N PHE A 183 9.64 4.80 12.35
CA PHE A 183 8.50 4.70 13.25
C PHE A 183 8.34 5.96 14.12
N GLU A 184 9.39 6.35 14.86
CA GLU A 184 9.36 7.53 15.72
C GLU A 184 9.19 8.81 14.91
N ARG A 185 9.82 8.91 13.74
CA ARG A 185 9.66 10.08 12.87
C ARG A 185 8.23 10.21 12.36
N PHE A 186 7.62 9.12 11.88
CA PHE A 186 6.24 9.13 11.43
C PHE A 186 5.27 9.45 12.58
N LYS A 187 5.51 8.88 13.75
CA LYS A 187 4.76 9.17 14.97
C LYS A 187 4.82 10.66 15.32
N ASN A 188 6.00 11.26 15.28
CA ASN A 188 6.23 12.67 15.61
C ASN A 188 5.64 13.62 14.56
N ASP A 189 5.79 13.33 13.27
CA ASP A 189 5.25 14.16 12.17
C ASP A 189 3.74 14.39 12.35
N TYR A 190 2.99 13.34 12.75
CA TYR A 190 1.53 13.41 12.93
C TYR A 190 1.05 13.47 14.38
N ASN A 191 1.97 13.58 15.35
CA ASN A 191 1.67 13.57 16.79
C ASN A 191 0.77 12.38 17.22
N ILE A 192 1.14 11.17 16.80
CA ILE A 192 0.38 9.95 17.09
C ILE A 192 0.75 9.39 18.47
N SER A 193 -0.24 8.97 19.26
CA SER A 193 -0.01 8.37 20.57
C SER A 193 0.56 6.94 20.49
N ASP A 194 1.34 6.54 21.49
CA ASP A 194 2.00 5.22 21.55
C ASP A 194 1.02 4.04 21.49
N ASN A 195 -0.14 4.18 22.09
CA ASN A 195 -1.17 3.15 22.05
C ASN A 195 -1.85 3.03 20.68
N LYS A 196 -1.73 4.03 19.81
CA LYS A 196 -2.42 4.10 18.52
C LYS A 196 -1.58 3.55 17.38
N LEU A 197 -0.27 3.77 17.40
CA LEU A 197 0.65 3.26 16.38
C LEU A 197 1.28 1.94 16.83
N SER A 198 1.23 0.93 15.97
CA SER A 198 1.98 -0.32 16.16
C SER A 198 2.73 -0.68 14.89
N PHE A 199 3.80 -1.43 15.07
CA PHE A 199 4.57 -1.97 13.96
C PHE A 199 3.97 -3.31 13.55
N GLU A 200 3.89 -3.55 12.25
CA GLU A 200 3.53 -4.83 11.67
C GLU A 200 4.61 -5.22 10.66
N GLU A 201 5.18 -6.41 10.82
CA GLU A 201 6.15 -6.91 9.86
C GLU A 201 5.42 -7.29 8.57
N HIS A 202 5.91 -6.79 7.43
CA HIS A 202 5.40 -7.23 6.15
C HIS A 202 5.73 -8.72 6.03
N PRO A 203 4.73 -9.59 5.84
CA PRO A 203 5.00 -10.99 5.72
C PRO A 203 5.69 -11.19 4.36
N TYR A 204 6.93 -11.63 4.43
CA TYR A 204 7.64 -12.05 3.25
C TYR A 204 7.21 -13.48 2.96
N LEU A 205 6.85 -13.75 1.71
CA LEU A 205 7.08 -15.10 1.22
C LEU A 205 8.59 -15.28 1.33
N LYS A 206 9.05 -16.21 2.18
CA LYS A 206 10.39 -16.76 1.99
C LYS A 206 10.42 -17.13 0.51
N ALA A 207 11.23 -16.44 -0.27
CA ALA A 207 11.48 -16.88 -1.62
C ALA A 207 11.86 -18.35 -1.47
N ASP A 208 11.16 -19.24 -2.16
CA ASP A 208 11.64 -20.60 -2.31
C ASP A 208 13.04 -20.44 -2.87
N VAL A 209 14.04 -20.64 -2.01
CA VAL A 209 15.43 -20.76 -2.44
C VAL A 209 15.44 -22.11 -3.10
N TYR A 210 15.00 -22.14 -4.36
CA TYR A 210 15.30 -23.25 -5.22
C TYR A 210 16.82 -23.27 -5.26
N GLU A 211 17.41 -24.32 -4.69
CA GLU A 211 18.70 -24.83 -5.15
C GLU A 211 18.48 -25.12 -6.63
N ARG A 212 18.60 -24.09 -7.47
CA ARG A 212 18.61 -24.28 -8.90
C ARG A 212 19.85 -25.10 -9.17
N GLU A 213 19.67 -26.23 -9.87
CA GLU A 213 20.77 -26.78 -10.66
C GLU A 213 21.44 -25.59 -11.36
N PRO A 214 22.77 -25.48 -11.31
CA PRO A 214 23.47 -24.35 -11.90
C PRO A 214 22.97 -24.23 -13.32
N LEU A 215 22.25 -23.13 -13.62
CA LEU A 215 21.93 -22.82 -15.00
C LEU A 215 23.28 -22.83 -15.70
N ASP A 216 23.44 -23.72 -16.66
CA ASP A 216 24.59 -23.71 -17.55
C ASP A 216 24.43 -22.43 -18.38
N LEU A 217 24.84 -21.32 -17.78
CA LEU A 217 24.88 -19.98 -18.37
C LEU A 217 26.06 -19.97 -19.32
N THR A 218 26.01 -20.89 -20.29
CA THR A 218 27.04 -21.13 -21.27
C THR A 218 27.23 -19.86 -22.08
N SER A 219 28.44 -19.30 -21.97
CA SER A 219 29.14 -18.40 -22.89
C SER A 219 28.94 -16.88 -22.83
N HIS A 220 28.04 -16.33 -22.00
CA HIS A 220 27.83 -14.85 -21.95
C HIS A 220 27.98 -14.17 -20.58
N ILE A 221 28.18 -14.91 -19.49
CA ILE A 221 28.31 -14.36 -18.13
C ILE A 221 29.77 -14.44 -17.66
N ALA A 222 30.67 -13.78 -18.39
CA ALA A 222 31.94 -13.35 -17.79
C ALA A 222 31.77 -12.05 -16.97
N ASN A 223 30.55 -11.49 -16.95
CA ASN A 223 30.26 -10.19 -16.38
C ASN A 223 29.61 -10.33 -14.99
N GLU A 224 30.03 -9.50 -14.05
CA GLU A 224 29.32 -9.32 -12.77
C GLU A 224 28.02 -8.55 -13.02
N TYR A 225 26.94 -8.86 -12.31
CA TYR A 225 25.64 -8.19 -12.50
C TYR A 225 25.15 -7.54 -11.20
N ALA A 226 24.79 -6.27 -11.28
CA ALA A 226 23.98 -5.58 -10.29
C ALA A 226 22.51 -5.63 -10.73
N LEU A 227 21.67 -6.33 -9.95
CA LEU A 227 20.25 -6.49 -10.26
C LEU A 227 19.41 -5.48 -9.45
N CYS A 228 18.56 -4.71 -10.12
CA CYS A 228 17.66 -3.74 -9.49
C CYS A 228 16.22 -4.02 -9.91
N PHE A 229 15.37 -4.47 -8.98
CA PHE A 229 13.98 -4.83 -9.25
C PHE A 229 12.99 -3.82 -8.68
N GLY A 230 11.94 -3.49 -9.43
CA GLY A 230 10.81 -2.71 -8.94
C GLY A 230 10.14 -1.84 -10.00
N PHE A 231 8.99 -1.23 -9.66
CA PHE A 231 8.32 -0.26 -10.53
C PHE A 231 9.27 0.89 -10.88
N LEU A 232 9.46 1.17 -12.17
CA LEU A 232 10.35 2.23 -12.64
C LEU A 232 9.78 3.60 -12.27
N ARG A 233 10.25 4.14 -11.14
CA ARG A 233 9.83 5.42 -10.56
C ARG A 233 11.04 6.17 -10.01
N GLU A 234 10.98 7.49 -10.01
CA GLU A 234 12.11 8.34 -9.60
C GLU A 234 12.52 8.08 -8.15
N GLU A 235 11.53 7.89 -7.25
CA GLU A 235 11.78 7.61 -5.83
C GLU A 235 12.45 6.27 -5.55
N LYS A 236 12.50 5.35 -6.53
CA LYS A 236 13.17 4.05 -6.36
C LYS A 236 14.70 4.14 -6.53
N GLY A 237 15.23 5.31 -6.86
CA GLY A 237 16.68 5.53 -6.87
C GLY A 237 17.41 4.85 -8.02
N PHE A 238 16.70 4.40 -9.07
CA PHE A 238 17.36 3.81 -10.26
C PHE A 238 18.37 4.77 -10.90
N HIS A 239 18.11 6.08 -10.84
CA HIS A 239 19.06 7.10 -11.28
C HIS A 239 20.36 7.09 -10.45
N LEU A 240 20.27 6.88 -9.13
CA LEU A 240 21.44 6.73 -8.25
C LEU A 240 22.17 5.42 -8.54
N ALA A 241 21.44 4.33 -8.79
CA ALA A 241 22.04 3.05 -9.15
C ALA A 241 22.83 3.15 -10.46
N ILE A 242 22.31 3.86 -11.46
CA ILE A 242 23.02 4.13 -12.72
C ILE A 242 24.27 5.00 -12.48
N GLN A 243 24.17 6.04 -11.64
CA GLN A 243 25.32 6.88 -11.29
C GLN A 243 26.41 6.08 -10.55
N ALA A 244 26.02 5.27 -9.58
CA ALA A 244 26.92 4.40 -8.84
C ALA A 244 27.59 3.38 -9.75
N TRP A 245 26.82 2.76 -10.66
CA TRP A 245 27.34 1.87 -11.68
C TRP A 245 28.38 2.55 -12.57
N HIS A 246 28.11 3.77 -13.04
CA HIS A 246 29.05 4.53 -13.86
C HIS A 246 30.36 4.85 -13.11
N LEU A 247 30.29 5.13 -11.81
CA LEU A 247 31.48 5.31 -10.98
C LEU A 247 32.24 3.99 -10.79
N ALA A 248 31.52 2.90 -10.54
CA ALA A 248 32.07 1.56 -10.33
C ALA A 248 32.75 0.97 -11.57
N GLN A 249 32.35 1.39 -12.78
CA GLN A 249 32.99 0.96 -14.04
C GLN A 249 34.51 1.22 -14.11
N LYS A 250 35.02 2.15 -13.30
CA LYS A 250 36.46 2.42 -13.20
C LYS A 250 37.23 1.22 -12.66
N ASP A 251 36.64 0.52 -11.70
CA ASP A 251 37.26 -0.58 -10.96
C ASP A 251 36.68 -1.95 -11.40
N LEU A 252 35.40 -1.99 -11.77
CA LEU A 252 34.64 -3.18 -12.16
C LEU A 252 34.17 -3.06 -13.62
N LYS A 253 35.12 -3.15 -14.56
CA LYS A 253 34.88 -2.93 -16.01
C LYS A 253 33.87 -3.88 -16.65
N GLN A 254 33.59 -5.01 -15.99
CA GLN A 254 32.67 -6.04 -16.46
C GLN A 254 31.32 -6.00 -15.72
N LEU A 255 31.13 -5.08 -14.78
CA LEU A 255 29.86 -4.97 -14.06
C LEU A 255 28.76 -4.48 -15.01
N GLN A 256 27.71 -5.26 -15.18
CA GLN A 256 26.48 -4.84 -15.88
C GLN A 256 25.40 -4.52 -14.86
N ILE A 257 24.56 -3.52 -15.15
CA ILE A 257 23.37 -3.23 -14.34
C ILE A 257 22.12 -3.69 -15.09
N LEU A 258 21.30 -4.52 -14.44
CA LEU A 258 20.02 -4.95 -14.97
C LEU A 258 18.89 -4.35 -14.13
N ILE A 259 18.14 -3.43 -14.72
CA ILE A 259 16.97 -2.80 -14.10
C ILE A 259 15.71 -3.47 -14.66
N VAL A 260 14.95 -4.13 -13.79
CA VAL A 260 13.77 -4.90 -14.18
C VAL A 260 12.54 -4.43 -13.42
N GLY A 261 11.51 -4.08 -14.18
CA GLY A 261 10.18 -3.90 -13.64
C GLY A 261 9.27 -3.14 -14.60
N PRO A 262 7.96 -3.13 -14.31
CA PRO A 262 7.00 -2.39 -15.11
C PRO A 262 7.23 -0.88 -14.96
N VAL A 263 7.00 -0.14 -16.04
CA VAL A 263 6.91 1.33 -16.00
C VAL A 263 5.75 1.68 -15.06
N GLY A 264 6.06 2.37 -13.96
CA GLY A 264 5.02 2.80 -13.03
C GLY A 264 4.24 3.97 -13.63
N ASN A 265 2.93 3.79 -13.84
CA ASN A 265 2.01 4.93 -13.95
C ASN A 265 1.92 5.70 -12.63
#